data_AF-A0A0A9X093-F1
#
_entry.id   AF-A0A0A9X093-F1
#
_cell.length_a   1.000
_cell.length_b   1.000
_cell.length_c   1.000
_cell.angle_alpha   90.00
_cell.angle_beta   90.00
_cell.angle_gamma   90.00
#
_symmetry.space_group_name_H-M   'P 1'
#
loop_
_entity.id
_entity.type
_entity.pdbx_description
1 polymer ?
#
loop_
_entity_poly.entity_id
_entity_poly.type
_entity_poly.pdbx_seq_one_letter_code
_entity_poly.pdbx_strand_id
1 'polypeptide(L)'
;DPLGIQGLRVYQTEDVQSIQVWTKKVMPVNVDHHSYAIAFCSRKDDGTPFVFSTTLKRIGLKFPSGYTIQDLYTGEDWLGVYRPNATISVRIDPLGVVFLKATVVL
;
A
#
# COMPACT_ATOMS: atom_id res chain seq x y z
N ASP A 1 -12.76 7.14 -7.62
CA ASP A 1 -12.88 5.74 -8.06
C ASP A 1 -14.35 5.37 -8.12
N PRO A 2 -14.84 4.78 -9.23
CA PRO A 2 -16.26 4.48 -9.44
C PRO A 2 -16.87 3.47 -8.47
N LEU A 3 -16.07 2.63 -7.80
CA LEU A 3 -16.60 1.64 -6.86
C LEU A 3 -17.28 2.27 -5.65
N GLY A 4 -16.95 3.53 -5.31
CA GLY A 4 -17.56 4.23 -4.16
C GLY A 4 -17.21 3.63 -2.79
N ILE A 5 -16.28 2.67 -2.73
CA ILE A 5 -15.91 1.98 -1.48
C ILE A 5 -14.93 2.84 -0.68
N GLN A 6 -15.27 3.11 0.57
CA GLN A 6 -14.39 3.85 1.49
C GLN A 6 -13.16 3.04 1.90
N GLY A 7 -12.01 3.70 2.04
CA GLY A 7 -10.78 3.09 2.53
C GLY A 7 -10.76 2.88 4.04
N LEU A 8 -9.99 1.90 4.50
CA LEU A 8 -9.85 1.54 5.91
C LEU A 8 -8.39 1.48 6.31
N ARG A 9 -8.11 1.76 7.59
CA ARG A 9 -6.80 1.46 8.19
C ARG A 9 -6.70 -0.03 8.43
N VAL A 10 -5.77 -0.69 7.75
CA VAL A 10 -5.59 -2.14 7.80
C VAL A 10 -4.42 -2.57 8.67
N TYR A 11 -3.52 -1.64 9.00
CA TYR A 11 -2.37 -1.90 9.85
C TYR A 11 -1.96 -0.65 10.62
N GLN A 12 -1.44 -0.86 11.83
CA GLN A 12 -0.80 0.16 12.63
C GLN A 12 0.30 -0.50 13.49
N THR A 13 1.48 0.14 13.60
CA THR A 13 2.50 -0.26 14.58
C THR A 13 2.09 0.20 15.99
N GLU A 14 2.50 -0.55 17.02
CA GLU A 14 2.05 -0.31 18.41
C GLU A 14 2.71 0.93 19.05
N ASP A 15 3.78 1.46 18.47
CA ASP A 15 4.49 2.62 18.99
C ASP A 15 3.65 3.91 18.96
N VAL A 16 3.91 4.83 19.90
CA VAL A 16 3.24 6.15 19.96
C VAL A 16 3.38 6.90 18.64
N GLN A 17 4.57 6.84 18.04
CA GLN A 17 4.87 7.38 16.71
C GLN A 17 4.64 6.33 15.62
N SER A 18 3.38 5.90 15.52
CA SER A 18 3.00 4.76 14.69
C SER A 18 3.14 4.97 13.18
N ILE A 19 3.32 3.87 12.48
CA ILE A 19 3.15 3.78 11.03
C ILE A 19 1.79 3.16 10.77
N GLN A 20 0.99 3.83 9.95
CA GLN A 20 -0.35 3.40 9.61
C GLN A 20 -0.40 3.02 8.15
N VAL A 21 -1.01 1.87 7.84
CA VAL A 21 -1.31 1.49 6.46
C VAL A 21 -2.81 1.53 6.26
N TRP A 22 -3.21 2.27 5.22
CA TRP A 22 -4.58 2.38 4.79
C TRP A 22 -4.71 1.77 3.41
N THR A 23 -5.80 1.05 3.16
CA THR A 23 -6.12 0.53 1.83
C THR A 23 -7.54 0.90 1.42
N LYS A 24 -7.70 1.21 0.14
CA LYS A 24 -8.99 1.49 -0.49
C LYS A 24 -9.11 0.62 -1.73
N LYS A 25 -10.21 -0.13 -1.85
CA LYS A 25 -10.53 -0.90 -3.06
C LYS A 25 -10.81 0.06 -4.22
N VAL A 26 -10.19 -0.20 -5.37
CA VAL A 26 -10.28 0.63 -6.59
C VAL A 26 -10.32 -0.24 -7.85
N MET A 27 -10.62 0.38 -8.99
CA MET A 27 -10.56 -0.26 -10.31
C MET A 27 -9.11 -0.38 -10.85
N PRO A 28 -8.81 -1.37 -11.70
CA PRO A 28 -9.70 -2.45 -12.18
C PRO A 28 -9.90 -3.58 -11.16
N VAL A 29 -10.86 -4.46 -11.43
CA VAL A 29 -11.16 -5.67 -10.64
C VAL A 29 -10.98 -6.88 -11.56
N ASN A 30 -10.35 -7.95 -11.05
CA ASN A 30 -10.21 -9.24 -11.72
C ASN A 30 -11.08 -10.28 -10.99
N VAL A 31 -12.23 -10.61 -11.60
CA VAL A 31 -13.29 -11.44 -10.99
C VAL A 31 -13.65 -10.90 -9.60
N ASP A 32 -13.24 -11.56 -8.52
CA ASP A 32 -13.53 -11.15 -7.13
C ASP A 32 -12.40 -10.35 -6.46
N HIS A 33 -11.32 -10.08 -7.20
CA HIS A 33 -10.10 -9.47 -6.67
C HIS A 33 -9.98 -8.02 -7.11
N HIS A 34 -9.81 -7.12 -6.13
CA HIS A 34 -9.79 -5.69 -6.38
C HIS A 34 -8.35 -5.19 -6.55
N SER A 35 -8.17 -4.12 -7.32
CA SER A 35 -7.01 -3.25 -7.18
C SER A 35 -7.13 -2.42 -5.90
N TYR A 36 -6.02 -1.87 -5.42
CA TYR A 36 -5.97 -1.11 -4.18
C TYR A 36 -5.18 0.19 -4.35
N ALA A 37 -5.72 1.29 -3.82
CA ALA A 37 -4.89 2.42 -3.42
C ALA A 37 -4.40 2.16 -1.98
N ILE A 38 -3.11 2.39 -1.73
CA ILE A 38 -2.44 2.07 -0.47
C ILE A 38 -1.71 3.31 0.01
N ALA A 39 -2.02 3.78 1.22
CA ALA A 39 -1.29 4.87 1.86
C ALA A 39 -0.50 4.34 3.07
N PHE A 40 0.81 4.58 3.05
CA PHE A 40 1.70 4.37 4.20
C PHE A 40 1.96 5.73 4.85
N CYS A 41 1.34 5.96 6.01
CA CYS A 41 1.38 7.23 6.70
C CYS A 41 2.31 7.14 7.91
N SER A 42 3.28 8.05 8.01
CA SER A 42 4.12 8.20 9.19
C SER A 42 3.45 9.14 10.20
N ARG A 43 3.47 8.76 11.48
CA ARG A 43 3.18 9.66 12.61
C ARG A 43 4.44 10.03 13.40
N LYS A 44 5.62 9.69 12.87
CA LYS A 44 6.90 10.07 13.45
C LYS A 44 7.18 11.54 13.21
N ASP A 45 7.77 12.19 14.21
CA ASP A 45 8.18 13.60 14.21
C ASP A 45 9.70 13.77 14.49
N ASP A 46 10.43 12.66 14.56
CA ASP A 46 11.88 12.57 14.86
C ASP A 46 12.81 13.11 13.75
N GLY A 47 12.25 13.73 12.70
CA GLY A 47 13.00 14.36 11.62
C GLY A 47 13.73 13.40 10.68
N THR A 48 13.67 12.08 10.90
CA THR A 48 14.46 11.10 10.13
C THR A 48 13.56 10.21 9.27
N PRO A 49 13.75 10.18 7.94
CA PRO A 49 13.04 9.23 7.09
C PRO A 49 13.39 7.79 7.46
N PHE A 50 12.41 6.90 7.44
CA PHE A 50 12.60 5.51 7.82
C PHE A 50 12.06 4.55 6.76
N VAL A 51 12.57 3.32 6.75
CA VAL A 51 12.10 2.26 5.86
C VAL A 51 11.08 1.40 6.59
N PHE A 52 9.86 1.34 6.07
CA PHE A 52 8.83 0.41 6.52
C PHE A 52 8.73 -0.78 5.57
N SER A 53 8.76 -1.99 6.12
CA SER A 53 8.63 -3.23 5.35
C SER A 53 7.44 -4.06 5.82
N THR A 54 6.63 -4.54 4.89
CA THR A 54 5.49 -5.43 5.18
C THR A 54 5.20 -6.34 3.99
N THR A 55 4.47 -7.43 4.20
CA THR A 55 3.98 -8.25 3.10
C THR A 55 2.63 -7.74 2.59
N LEU A 56 2.35 -7.93 1.30
CA LEU A 56 1.07 -7.57 0.70
C LEU A 56 -0.12 -8.23 1.44
N LYS A 57 0.02 -9.50 1.81
CA LYS A 57 -1.01 -10.25 2.56
C LYS A 57 -1.31 -9.60 3.90
N ARG A 58 -0.30 -9.07 4.60
CA ARG A 58 -0.46 -8.45 5.92
C ARG A 58 -1.29 -7.16 5.86
N ILE A 59 -1.28 -6.47 4.72
CA ILE A 59 -2.07 -5.25 4.47
C ILE A 59 -3.34 -5.52 3.66
N GLY A 60 -3.75 -6.78 3.52
CA GLY A 60 -5.04 -7.16 2.94
C GLY A 60 -5.04 -7.46 1.44
N LEU A 61 -3.89 -7.40 0.76
CA LEU A 61 -3.74 -7.74 -0.65
C LEU A 61 -3.47 -9.24 -0.80
N LYS A 62 -4.47 -10.00 -1.25
CA LYS A 62 -4.49 -11.48 -1.17
C LYS A 62 -4.61 -12.19 -2.51
N PHE A 63 -4.64 -11.48 -3.63
CA PHE A 63 -4.78 -12.11 -4.95
C PHE A 63 -3.56 -12.98 -5.30
N PRO A 64 -3.73 -14.29 -5.57
CA PRO A 64 -2.61 -15.21 -5.79
C PRO A 64 -1.72 -14.85 -6.98
N SER A 65 -2.29 -14.34 -8.08
CA SER A 65 -1.51 -13.93 -9.26
C SER A 65 -0.71 -12.64 -9.04
N GLY A 66 -1.05 -11.88 -8.00
CA GLY A 66 -0.29 -10.70 -7.57
C GLY A 66 -0.71 -9.39 -8.23
N TYR A 67 0.12 -8.37 -8.01
CA TYR A 67 -0.18 -6.98 -8.35
C TYR A 67 1.03 -6.32 -9.01
N THR A 68 0.80 -5.42 -9.96
CA THR A 68 1.77 -4.37 -10.34
C THR A 68 1.61 -3.19 -9.39
N ILE A 69 2.70 -2.46 -9.13
CA ILE A 69 2.70 -1.34 -8.17
C ILE A 69 3.15 -0.07 -8.88
N GLN A 70 2.44 1.01 -8.65
CA GLN A 70 2.77 2.36 -9.13
C GLN A 70 2.81 3.33 -7.94
N ASP A 71 3.79 4.21 -7.90
CA ASP A 71 3.79 5.36 -7.01
C ASP A 71 2.88 6.47 -7.59
N LEU A 72 1.90 6.92 -6.81
CA LEU A 72 0.89 7.88 -7.26
C LEU A 72 1.35 9.34 -7.20
N TYR A 73 2.46 9.63 -6.51
CA TYR A 73 3.05 10.96 -6.52
C TYR A 73 4.03 11.15 -7.67
N THR A 74 4.86 10.14 -7.96
CA THR A 74 5.86 10.22 -9.04
C THR A 74 5.36 9.68 -10.37
N GLY A 75 4.34 8.82 -10.36
CA GLY A 75 3.86 8.08 -11.53
C GLY A 75 4.76 6.89 -11.92
N GLU A 76 5.81 6.62 -11.15
CA GLU A 76 6.78 5.56 -11.44
C GLU A 76 6.20 4.17 -11.15
N ASP A 77 6.34 3.27 -12.11
CA ASP A 77 5.98 1.86 -11.96
C ASP A 77 7.14 1.07 -11.36
N TRP A 78 6.85 0.28 -10.33
CA TRP A 78 7.80 -0.67 -9.78
C TRP A 78 7.91 -1.91 -10.68
N LEU A 79 9.14 -2.40 -10.85
CA LEU A 79 9.40 -3.53 -11.73
C LEU A 79 8.85 -4.85 -11.16
N GLY A 80 8.04 -5.55 -11.97
CA GLY A 80 7.61 -6.91 -11.72
C GLY A 80 6.23 -7.05 -11.08
N VAL A 81 5.94 -8.27 -10.63
CA VAL A 81 4.64 -8.65 -10.04
C VAL A 81 4.83 -9.11 -8.60
N TYR A 82 4.10 -8.47 -7.69
CA TYR A 82 4.18 -8.70 -6.26
C TYR A 82 3.03 -9.61 -5.82
N ARG A 83 3.39 -10.81 -5.34
CA ARG A 83 2.43 -11.79 -4.82
C ARG A 83 2.13 -11.54 -3.33
N PRO A 84 1.10 -12.17 -2.73
CA PRO A 84 0.71 -11.89 -1.35
C PRO A 84 1.85 -12.02 -0.32
N ASN A 85 2.79 -12.95 -0.53
CA ASN A 85 3.94 -13.14 0.37
C ASN A 85 5.15 -12.26 0.03
N ALA A 86 5.08 -11.46 -1.05
CA ALA A 86 6.14 -10.52 -1.38
C ALA A 86 6.20 -9.42 -0.32
N THR A 87 7.42 -9.11 0.12
CA THR A 87 7.70 -7.97 0.98
C THR A 87 7.83 -6.73 0.12
N ILE A 88 7.12 -5.68 0.49
CA ILE A 88 7.32 -4.32 -0.04
C ILE A 88 8.01 -3.48 1.03
N SER A 89 8.90 -2.61 0.59
CA SER A 89 9.64 -1.68 1.45
C SER A 89 9.47 -0.27 0.92
N VAL A 90 9.03 0.64 1.77
CA VAL A 90 8.82 2.05 1.42
C VAL A 90 9.65 2.94 2.35
N ARG A 91 10.33 3.93 1.79
CA ARG A 91 10.98 4.99 2.56
C ARG A 91 9.96 6.10 2.80
N ILE A 92 9.65 6.38 4.06
CA ILE A 92 8.62 7.36 4.43
C ILE A 92 9.27 8.46 5.25
N ASP A 93 9.05 9.70 4.84
CA ASP A 93 9.46 10.88 5.59
C ASP A 93 8.61 11.07 6.87
N PRO A 94 9.13 11.73 7.91
CA PRO A 94 8.36 12.09 9.10
C PRO A 94 7.10 12.88 8.74
N LEU A 95 5.98 12.54 9.36
CA LEU A 95 4.63 13.07 9.05
C LEU A 95 4.21 12.95 7.57
N GLY A 96 4.98 12.20 6.76
CA GLY A 96 4.78 12.03 5.33
C GLY A 96 3.89 10.84 4.99
N VAL A 97 3.59 10.73 3.69
CA VAL A 97 2.79 9.65 3.12
C VAL A 97 3.48 9.13 1.87
N VAL A 98 3.65 7.82 1.77
CA VAL A 98 3.89 7.13 0.50
C VAL A 98 2.56 6.62 0.00
N PHE A 99 2.18 6.98 -1.23
CA PHE A 99 0.88 6.65 -1.79
C PHE A 99 1.04 5.83 -3.06
N LEU A 100 0.60 4.57 -3.02
CA LEU A 100 0.78 3.60 -4.08
C LEU A 100 -0.57 3.15 -4.65
N LYS A 101 -0.56 2.71 -5.90
CA LYS A 101 -1.62 1.90 -6.49
C LYS A 101 -1.09 0.51 -6.79
N ALA A 102 -1.74 -0.50 -6.21
CA ALA A 102 -1.53 -1.89 -6.54
C ALA A 102 -2.64 -2.34 -7.49
N THR A 103 -2.30 -2.59 -8.75
CA THR A 103 -3.25 -3.02 -9.78
C THR A 103 -3.23 -4.54 -9.90
N VAL A 104 -4.39 -5.19 -9.84
CA VAL A 104 -4.46 -6.65 -10.06
C VAL A 104 -3.94 -7.00 -11.45
N VAL A 105 -3.09 -8.02 -11.53
CA VAL A 105 -2.69 -8.58 -12.82
C VAL A 105 -3.89 -9.30 -13.44
N LEU A 106 -4.10 -9.12 -14.75
CA LEU A 106 -5.18 -9.78 -15.48
C LEU A 106 -4.82 -11.22 -15.83
#